data_AF-A0A1V6GE85-F1
#
_entry.id   AF-A0A1V6GE85-F1
#
_cell.length_a   1.000
_cell.length_b   1.000
_cell.length_c   1.000
_cell.angle_alpha   90.00
_cell.angle_beta   90.00
_cell.angle_gamma   90.00
#
_symmetry.space_group_name_H-M   'P 1'
#
loop_
_entity.id
_entity.type
_entity.pdbx_description
1 polymer ?
#
loop_
_entity_poly.entity_id
_entity_poly.type
_entity_poly.pdbx_seq_one_letter_code
_entity_poly.pdbx_strand_id
1 'polypeptide(L)'
;MNPSFQEAVLAICQKDARYHPDAYDFLVEALDVTVKEIRTRQPDHDRHISGKELLDGIKEFALDEFGPLAFTVFAEWGIHSTEDFGEIVFNLVEAGRLGKTESDNRADFKDGYCFADVFVKPFEPHALGAPARRTSRRRKREP
;
A
#
# COMPACT_ATOMS: atom_id res chain seq x y z
N MET A 1 -24.36 15.20 -17.37
CA MET A 1 -22.97 14.74 -17.60
C MET A 1 -22.53 14.03 -16.33
N ASN A 2 -21.99 12.82 -16.44
CA ASN A 2 -21.32 12.22 -15.29
C ASN A 2 -20.01 12.97 -15.07
N PRO A 3 -19.64 13.35 -13.82
CA PRO A 3 -18.40 14.06 -13.57
C PRO A 3 -17.20 13.22 -14.03
N SER A 4 -16.08 13.85 -14.35
CA SER A 4 -14.82 13.11 -14.56
C SER A 4 -14.37 12.42 -13.27
N PHE A 5 -13.41 11.50 -13.38
CA PHE A 5 -12.83 10.87 -12.19
C PHE A 5 -12.19 11.92 -11.26
N GLN A 6 -11.40 12.83 -11.83
CA GLN A 6 -10.73 13.90 -11.10
C GLN A 6 -11.73 14.82 -10.39
N GLU A 7 -12.85 15.18 -11.04
CA GLU A 7 -13.91 15.98 -10.40
C GLU A 7 -14.54 15.25 -9.21
N ALA A 8 -14.70 13.92 -9.31
CA ALA A 8 -15.21 13.11 -8.21
C ALA A 8 -14.23 13.06 -7.04
N VAL A 9 -12.94 12.83 -7.31
CA VAL A 9 -11.89 12.82 -6.29
C VAL A 9 -11.80 14.17 -5.59
N LEU A 10 -11.84 15.28 -6.33
CA LEU A 10 -11.88 16.62 -5.74
C LEU A 10 -13.11 16.82 -4.85
N ALA A 11 -14.29 16.35 -5.28
CA ALA A 11 -15.50 16.43 -4.48
C ALA A 11 -15.46 15.54 -3.21
N ILE A 12 -14.78 14.39 -3.28
CA ILE A 12 -14.49 13.55 -2.11
C ILE A 12 -13.56 14.32 -1.16
N CYS A 13 -12.44 14.85 -1.65
CA CYS A 13 -11.43 15.55 -0.85
C CYS A 13 -11.99 16.80 -0.15
N GLN A 14 -13.02 17.45 -0.73
CA GLN A 14 -13.73 18.55 -0.09
C GLN A 14 -14.55 18.12 1.13
N LYS A 15 -15.00 16.87 1.19
CA LYS A 15 -15.78 16.30 2.29
C LYS A 15 -14.90 15.55 3.30
N ASP A 16 -13.89 14.86 2.79
CA ASP A 16 -12.95 14.04 3.55
C ASP A 16 -11.52 14.34 3.08
N ALA A 17 -10.81 15.17 3.85
CA ALA A 17 -9.46 15.60 3.55
C ALA A 17 -8.38 14.70 4.17
N ARG A 18 -8.73 13.50 4.68
CA ARG A 18 -7.77 12.56 5.28
C ARG A 18 -6.74 12.05 4.28
N TYR A 19 -7.15 11.87 3.02
CA TYR A 19 -6.34 11.24 1.99
C TYR A 19 -6.02 12.22 0.85
N HIS A 20 -4.78 12.20 0.38
CA HIS A 20 -4.35 12.99 -0.77
C HIS A 20 -5.03 12.50 -2.07
N PRO A 21 -5.34 13.36 -3.06
CA PRO A 21 -5.93 12.95 -4.34
C PRO A 21 -5.20 11.80 -5.04
N ASP A 22 -3.87 11.83 -5.06
CA ASP A 22 -3.03 10.78 -5.67
C ASP A 22 -3.26 9.39 -5.06
N ALA A 23 -3.74 9.30 -3.81
CA ALA A 23 -4.10 8.03 -3.17
C ALA A 23 -5.25 7.33 -3.91
N TYR A 24 -6.19 8.12 -4.44
CA TYR A 24 -7.34 7.63 -5.19
C TYR A 24 -6.94 7.16 -6.58
N ASP A 25 -6.04 7.90 -7.25
CA ASP A 25 -5.47 7.50 -8.54
C ASP A 25 -4.70 6.18 -8.38
N PHE A 26 -3.80 6.12 -7.40
CA PHE A 26 -3.03 4.91 -7.06
C PHE A 26 -3.93 3.71 -6.78
N LEU A 27 -5.00 3.89 -5.98
CA LEU A 27 -5.90 2.78 -5.64
C LEU A 27 -6.58 2.20 -6.88
N VAL A 28 -7.03 3.04 -7.81
CA VAL A 28 -7.69 2.59 -9.05
C VAL A 28 -6.71 1.84 -9.94
N GLU A 29 -5.47 2.33 -10.07
CA GLU A 29 -4.42 1.64 -10.82
C GLU A 29 -4.07 0.29 -10.19
N ALA A 30 -3.86 0.25 -8.87
CA ALA A 30 -3.59 -0.99 -8.14
C ALA A 30 -4.73 -2.00 -8.30
N LEU A 31 -5.97 -1.55 -8.21
CA LEU A 31 -7.16 -2.38 -8.44
C LEU A 31 -7.17 -2.98 -9.85
N ASP A 32 -6.92 -2.16 -10.88
CA ASP A 32 -6.89 -2.60 -12.28
C ASP A 32 -5.79 -3.64 -12.53
N VAL A 33 -4.60 -3.46 -11.98
CA VAL A 33 -3.50 -4.44 -12.06
C VAL A 33 -3.90 -5.74 -11.38
N THR A 34 -4.41 -5.65 -10.15
CA THR A 34 -4.85 -6.81 -9.36
C THR A 34 -5.90 -7.64 -10.10
N VAL A 35 -6.94 -6.99 -10.65
CA VAL A 35 -8.00 -7.67 -11.40
C VAL A 35 -7.44 -8.35 -12.66
N LYS A 36 -6.53 -7.69 -13.39
CA LYS A 36 -5.90 -8.28 -14.57
C LYS A 36 -5.08 -9.51 -14.21
N GLU A 37 -4.28 -9.41 -13.16
CA GLU A 37 -3.42 -10.50 -12.70
C GLU A 37 -4.21 -11.71 -12.21
N ILE A 38 -5.25 -11.49 -11.40
CA ILE A 38 -6.13 -12.56 -10.93
C ILE A 38 -6.78 -13.27 -12.13
N ARG A 39 -7.30 -12.52 -13.11
CA ARG A 39 -7.90 -13.12 -14.32
C ARG A 39 -6.90 -13.89 -15.17
N THR A 40 -5.64 -13.45 -15.23
CA THR A 40 -4.58 -14.18 -15.95
C THR A 40 -4.22 -15.48 -15.24
N ARG A 41 -4.12 -15.46 -13.91
CA ARG A 41 -3.74 -16.65 -13.11
C ARG A 41 -4.91 -17.63 -12.92
N GLN A 42 -6.12 -17.11 -12.81
CA GLN A 42 -7.36 -17.83 -12.49
C GLN A 42 -8.51 -17.34 -13.39
N PRO A 43 -8.62 -17.85 -14.63
CA PRO A 43 -9.65 -17.40 -15.58
C PRO A 43 -11.10 -17.60 -15.11
N ASP A 44 -11.32 -18.60 -14.25
CA ASP A 44 -12.63 -18.94 -13.66
C ASP A 44 -12.91 -18.17 -12.36
N HIS A 45 -12.02 -17.26 -11.94
CA HIS A 45 -12.23 -16.45 -10.75
C HIS A 45 -13.43 -15.52 -10.92
N ASP A 46 -14.14 -15.29 -9.81
CA ASP A 46 -15.25 -14.35 -9.79
C ASP A 46 -14.82 -12.96 -10.27
N ARG A 47 -15.78 -12.25 -10.88
CA ARG A 47 -15.55 -10.89 -11.39
C ARG A 47 -15.27 -9.88 -10.28
N HIS A 48 -15.71 -10.19 -9.08
CA HIS A 48 -15.52 -9.38 -7.89
C HIS A 48 -14.26 -9.83 -7.15
N ILE A 49 -13.48 -8.87 -6.66
CA ILE A 49 -12.32 -9.15 -5.82
C ILE A 49 -12.65 -8.80 -4.38
N SER A 50 -12.22 -9.64 -3.45
CA SER A 50 -12.36 -9.37 -2.02
C SER A 50 -11.40 -8.27 -1.55
N GLY A 51 -11.70 -7.65 -0.41
CA GLY A 51 -10.81 -6.66 0.20
C GLY A 51 -9.41 -7.22 0.47
N LYS A 52 -9.30 -8.52 0.82
CA LYS A 52 -8.01 -9.19 1.05
C LYS A 52 -7.19 -9.32 -0.22
N GLU A 53 -7.81 -9.72 -1.31
CA GLU A 53 -7.14 -9.82 -2.61
C GLU A 53 -6.69 -8.44 -3.10
N LEU A 54 -7.52 -7.42 -2.90
CA LEU A 54 -7.14 -6.04 -3.20
C LEU A 54 -5.95 -5.59 -2.34
N LEU A 55 -5.94 -5.88 -1.03
CA LEU A 55 -4.82 -5.53 -0.16
C LEU A 55 -3.51 -6.21 -0.59
N ASP A 56 -3.56 -7.48 -0.97
CA ASP A 56 -2.40 -8.20 -1.49
C ASP A 56 -1.90 -7.60 -2.79
N GLY A 57 -2.81 -7.27 -3.71
CA GLY A 57 -2.45 -6.59 -4.96
C GLY A 57 -1.90 -5.17 -4.75
N ILE A 58 -2.46 -4.38 -3.82
CA ILE A 58 -1.93 -3.07 -3.42
C ILE A 58 -0.49 -3.20 -2.91
N LYS A 59 -0.23 -4.20 -2.06
CA LYS A 59 1.10 -4.47 -1.54
C LYS A 59 2.10 -4.77 -2.66
N GLU A 60 1.73 -5.68 -3.57
CA GLU A 60 2.60 -6.07 -4.68
C GLU A 60 2.85 -4.89 -5.63
N PHE A 61 1.80 -4.16 -5.99
CA PHE A 61 1.89 -2.98 -6.87
C PHE A 61 2.72 -1.85 -6.24
N ALA A 62 2.53 -1.56 -4.95
CA ALA A 62 3.31 -0.53 -4.24
C ALA A 62 4.81 -0.87 -4.19
N LEU A 63 5.14 -2.15 -4.00
CA LEU A 63 6.53 -2.61 -3.98
C LEU A 63 7.17 -2.55 -5.37
N ASP A 64 6.41 -2.80 -6.44
CA ASP A 64 6.89 -2.69 -7.82
C ASP A 64 7.16 -1.22 -8.21
N GLU A 65 6.21 -0.32 -7.90
CA GLU A 65 6.32 1.10 -8.26
C GLU A 65 7.31 1.88 -7.39
N PHE A 66 7.30 1.66 -6.07
CA PHE A 66 8.03 2.50 -5.11
C PHE A 66 9.05 1.75 -4.27
N GLY A 67 8.99 0.42 -4.22
CA GLY A 67 9.82 -0.41 -3.34
C GLY A 67 9.74 0.08 -1.88
N PRO A 68 10.88 0.34 -1.20
CA PRO A 68 10.87 0.79 0.19
C PRO A 68 10.25 2.19 0.38
N LEU A 69 10.19 3.02 -0.68
CA LEU A 69 9.61 4.35 -0.59
C LEU A 69 8.08 4.32 -0.47
N ALA A 70 7.44 3.17 -0.74
CA ALA A 70 6.00 2.98 -0.56
C ALA A 70 5.55 3.42 0.84
N PHE A 71 6.33 3.11 1.89
CA PHE A 71 6.03 3.53 3.25
C PHE A 71 5.90 5.05 3.38
N THR A 72 6.86 5.79 2.82
CA THR A 72 6.89 7.26 2.88
C THR A 72 5.80 7.87 2.01
N VAL A 73 5.61 7.35 0.78
CA VAL A 73 4.58 7.83 -0.14
C VAL A 73 3.19 7.68 0.47
N PHE A 74 2.89 6.53 1.06
CA PHE A 74 1.63 6.30 1.76
C PHE A 74 1.45 7.23 2.95
N ALA A 75 2.48 7.44 3.76
CA ALA A 75 2.42 8.36 4.89
C ALA A 75 2.14 9.81 4.43
N GLU A 76 2.77 10.28 3.35
CA GLU A 76 2.51 11.60 2.77
C GLU A 76 1.09 11.73 2.21
N TRP A 77 0.52 10.62 1.72
CA TRP A 77 -0.85 10.56 1.25
C TRP A 77 -1.91 10.36 2.35
N GLY A 78 -1.49 10.27 3.62
CA GLY A 78 -2.38 10.07 4.77
C GLY A 78 -2.80 8.61 4.98
N ILE A 79 -2.15 7.65 4.32
CA ILE A 79 -2.39 6.22 4.48
C ILE A 79 -1.37 5.67 5.48
N HIS A 80 -1.86 5.12 6.58
CA HIS A 80 -1.02 4.59 7.67
C HIS A 80 -1.26 3.12 7.96
N SER A 81 -2.34 2.55 7.43
CA SER A 81 -2.80 1.20 7.72
C SER A 81 -3.58 0.61 6.55
N THR A 82 -3.85 -0.69 6.59
CA THR A 82 -4.66 -1.33 5.54
C THR A 82 -6.11 -0.85 5.55
N GLU A 83 -6.61 -0.45 6.72
CA GLU A 83 -7.94 0.12 6.93
C GLU A 83 -8.15 1.41 6.13
N ASP A 84 -7.10 2.21 5.95
CA ASP A 84 -7.15 3.44 5.16
C ASP A 84 -7.47 3.17 3.69
N PHE A 85 -6.95 2.08 3.11
CA PHE A 85 -7.36 1.66 1.77
C PHE A 85 -8.84 1.29 1.71
N GLY A 86 -9.37 0.69 2.77
CA GLY A 86 -10.81 0.45 2.91
C GLY A 86 -11.60 1.74 2.87
N GLU A 87 -11.19 2.76 3.62
CA GLU A 87 -11.85 4.07 3.60
C GLU A 87 -11.81 4.71 2.20
N ILE A 88 -10.68 4.66 1.50
CA ILE A 88 -10.55 5.19 0.12
C ILE A 88 -11.46 4.43 -0.84
N VAL A 89 -11.51 3.09 -0.78
CA VAL A 89 -12.42 2.26 -1.58
C VAL A 89 -13.87 2.68 -1.35
N PHE A 90 -14.27 2.81 -0.09
CA PHE A 90 -15.64 3.18 0.25
C PHE A 90 -15.98 4.63 -0.14
N ASN A 91 -15.04 5.57 -0.05
CA ASN A 91 -15.20 6.92 -0.57
C ASN A 91 -15.49 6.91 -2.08
N LEU A 92 -14.80 6.06 -2.85
CA LEU A 92 -15.04 5.89 -4.28
C LEU A 92 -16.38 5.19 -4.59
N VAL A 93 -16.79 4.21 -3.78
CA VAL A 93 -18.10 3.57 -3.89
C VAL A 93 -19.22 4.59 -3.66
N GLU A 94 -19.11 5.39 -2.60
CA GLU A 94 -20.10 6.44 -2.27
C GLU A 94 -20.18 7.52 -3.34
N ALA A 95 -19.07 7.80 -4.04
CA ALA A 95 -19.02 8.69 -5.20
C ALA A 95 -19.48 8.04 -6.52
N GLY A 96 -19.89 6.77 -6.50
CA GLY A 96 -20.35 6.02 -7.67
C GLY A 96 -19.24 5.69 -8.68
N ARG A 97 -17.98 5.66 -8.24
CA ARG A 97 -16.81 5.35 -9.08
C ARG A 97 -16.41 3.89 -9.04
N LEU A 98 -16.66 3.21 -7.93
CA LEU A 98 -16.49 1.77 -7.82
C LEU A 98 -17.83 1.09 -7.54
N GLY A 99 -17.96 -0.15 -8.04
CA GLY A 99 -19.06 -1.03 -7.68
C GLY A 99 -18.87 -1.58 -6.27
N LYS A 100 -19.99 -1.93 -5.62
CA LYS A 100 -20.00 -2.62 -4.33
C LYS A 100 -20.90 -3.86 -4.41
N THR A 101 -20.52 -4.92 -3.72
CA THR A 101 -21.37 -6.08 -3.44
C THR A 101 -21.92 -6.03 -2.02
N GLU A 102 -22.98 -6.78 -1.74
CA GLU A 102 -23.60 -6.82 -0.40
C GLU A 102 -22.64 -7.37 0.67
N SER A 103 -21.67 -8.20 0.27
CA SER A 103 -20.65 -8.77 1.14
C SER A 103 -19.53 -7.79 1.52
N ASP A 104 -19.31 -6.71 0.76
CA ASP A 104 -18.17 -5.83 0.99
C ASP A 104 -18.33 -5.01 2.26
N ASN A 105 -17.34 -5.09 3.14
CA ASN A 105 -17.31 -4.36 4.39
C ASN A 105 -15.95 -3.70 4.64
N ARG A 106 -15.95 -2.55 5.32
CA ARG A 106 -14.72 -1.87 5.74
C ARG A 106 -13.82 -2.77 6.61
N ALA A 107 -14.42 -3.70 7.36
CA ALA A 107 -13.67 -4.65 8.17
C ALA A 107 -12.83 -5.65 7.37
N ASP A 108 -13.10 -5.83 6.06
CA ASP A 108 -12.29 -6.70 5.20
C ASP A 108 -10.88 -6.16 5.00
N PHE A 109 -10.68 -4.88 5.29
CA PHE A 109 -9.40 -4.18 5.21
C PHE A 109 -8.67 -4.11 6.56
N LYS A 110 -9.26 -4.66 7.62
CA LYS A 110 -8.70 -4.59 8.97
C LYS A 110 -7.60 -5.62 9.16
N ASP A 111 -6.52 -5.22 9.83
CA ASP A 111 -5.42 -6.11 10.23
C ASP A 111 -4.83 -6.92 9.05
N GLY A 112 -4.80 -6.36 7.83
CA GLY A 112 -4.36 -7.08 6.63
C GLY A 112 -2.87 -7.38 6.62
N TYR A 113 -2.05 -6.35 6.85
CA TYR A 113 -0.60 -6.48 7.08
C TYR A 113 -0.04 -5.23 7.76
N CYS A 114 1.12 -5.38 8.41
CA CYS A 114 1.85 -4.26 8.96
C CYS A 114 2.73 -3.60 7.89
N PHE A 115 2.59 -2.29 7.70
CA PHE A 115 3.36 -1.54 6.71
C PHE A 115 4.87 -1.60 6.96
N ALA A 116 5.30 -1.56 8.22
CA ALA A 116 6.72 -1.69 8.56
C ALA A 116 7.27 -3.08 8.16
N ASP A 117 6.48 -4.14 8.31
CA ASP A 117 6.89 -5.51 7.97
C ASP A 117 7.05 -5.70 6.46
N VAL A 118 6.24 -4.99 5.67
CA VAL A 118 6.18 -5.14 4.22
C VAL A 118 7.10 -4.16 3.49
N PHE A 119 7.09 -2.89 3.89
CA PHE A 119 7.75 -1.82 3.14
C PHE A 119 9.09 -1.38 3.75
N VAL A 120 9.38 -1.74 5.01
CA VAL A 120 10.60 -1.30 5.71
C VAL A 120 11.55 -2.47 5.99
N LYS A 121 11.12 -3.44 6.81
CA LYS A 121 11.96 -4.56 7.27
C LYS A 121 12.67 -5.31 6.14
N PRO A 122 12.04 -5.61 4.98
CA PRO A 122 12.71 -6.34 3.90
C PRO A 122 13.89 -5.57 3.28
N PHE A 123 13.93 -4.25 3.47
CA PHE A 123 14.94 -3.36 2.90
C PHE A 123 15.91 -2.82 3.95
N GLU A 124 15.77 -3.22 5.21
CA GLU A 124 16.75 -2.87 6.23
C GLU A 124 18.13 -3.47 5.86
N PRO A 125 19.21 -2.68 5.96
CA PRO A 125 20.53 -3.19 5.66
C PRO A 125 20.84 -4.32 6.63
N HIS A 126 21.01 -5.52 6.08
CA HIS A 126 21.59 -6.61 6.85
C HIS A 126 22.96 -6.12 7.32
N ALA A 127 23.16 -6.09 8.64
CA ALA A 127 24.44 -5.73 9.21
C ALA A 127 25.50 -6.70 8.69
N LEU A 128 26.18 -6.32 7.61
CA LEU A 128 27.40 -6.97 7.15
C LEU A 128 28.33 -6.97 8.35
N GLY A 129 28.59 -8.16 8.88
CA GLY A 129 29.21 -8.37 10.19
C GLY A 129 30.33 -7.37 10.44
N ALA A 130 30.18 -6.58 11.52
CA ALA A 130 31.18 -5.62 11.92
C ALA A 130 32.57 -6.30 11.92
N PRO A 131 33.58 -5.77 11.21
CA PRO A 131 34.89 -6.37 11.23
C PRO A 131 35.40 -6.36 12.68
N ALA A 132 35.74 -7.54 13.20
CA ALA A 132 36.27 -7.71 14.54
C ALA A 132 37.39 -6.69 14.77
N ARG A 133 37.14 -5.74 15.67
CA ARG A 133 38.04 -4.65 16.02
C ARG A 133 39.36 -5.25 16.51
N ARG A 134 40.36 -5.37 15.62
CA ARG A 134 41.71 -5.83 15.97
C ARG A 134 42.27 -4.90 17.04
N THR A 135 42.28 -5.36 18.28
CA THR A 135 42.94 -4.69 19.39
C THR A 135 44.42 -4.55 19.03
N SER A 136 44.86 -3.33 18.77
CA SER A 136 46.28 -3.03 18.62
C SER A 136 46.99 -3.32 19.94
N ARG A 137 47.73 -4.43 19.95
CA ARG A 137 48.58 -4.86 21.05
C ARG A 137 49.60 -3.75 21.31
N ARG A 138 49.40 -3.01 22.40
CA ARG A 138 50.30 -1.95 22.91
C ARG A 138 51.70 -2.55 23.05
N ARG A 139 52.63 -2.20 22.16
CA ARG A 139 54.05 -2.56 22.31
C ARG A 139 54.56 -1.89 23.58
N LYS A 140 54.81 -2.68 24.63
CA LYS A 140 55.67 -2.27 25.75
C LYS A 140 57.05 -1.94 25.17
N ARG A 141 57.51 -0.71 25.37
CA ARG A 141 58.94 -0.38 25.36
C ARG A 141 59.40 -0.55 26.80
N GLU A 142 60.38 -1.41 27.03
CA GLU A 142 61.16 -1.49 28.26
C GLU A 142 62.56 -0.91 28.01
N PRO A 143 63.25 -0.45 29.08
CA PRO A 143 64.26 0.61 29.06
C PRO A 143 65.61 0.21 28.48
#